data_AF-A0A382P3S9-F1
#
_entry.id   AF-A0A382P3S9-F1
#
_cell.length_a   1.000
_cell.length_b   1.000
_cell.length_c   1.000
_cell.angle_alpha   90.00
_cell.angle_beta   90.00
_cell.angle_gamma   90.00
#
_symmetry.space_group_name_H-M   'P 1'
#
loop_
_entity.id
_entity.type
_entity.pdbx_description
1 polymer ?
#
loop_
_entity_poly.entity_id
_entity_poly.type
_entity_poly.pdbx_seq_one_letter_code
_entity_poly.pdbx_strand_id
1 'polypeptide(L)' 'VDSSVSAYLLQQKGFQVECVFMKNWEGNDESCSSEEDYKDALAVCDHLGIPLRSVNFSNEY' A
#
# COMPACT_ATOMS: atom_id res chain seq x y z
N VAL A 1 -3.07 7.17 5.24
CA VAL A 1 -2.59 7.74 6.53
C VAL A 1 -2.64 6.71 7.66
N ASP A 2 -3.80 6.10 7.96
CA ASP A 2 -3.89 5.12 9.07
C ASP A 2 -2.97 3.91 8.89
N SER A 3 -2.87 3.40 7.66
CA SER A 3 -1.95 2.32 7.29
C SER A 3 -0.48 2.71 7.52
N SER A 4 -0.10 3.93 7.16
CA SER A 4 1.24 4.50 7.33
C SER A 4 1.65 4.57 8.79
N VAL A 5 0.78 5.10 9.66
CA VAL A 5 1.04 5.18 11.10
C VAL A 5 1.09 3.80 11.74
N SER A 6 0.22 2.88 11.32
CA SER A 6 0.21 1.50 11.82
C SER A 6 1.54 0.78 11.49
N ALA A 7 2.02 0.89 10.26
CA ALA A 7 3.30 0.31 9.84
C ALA A 7 4.47 0.88 10.66
N TYR A 8 4.50 2.20 10.85
CA TYR A 8 5.51 2.87 11.66
C TYR A 8 5.51 2.38 13.12
N LEU A 9 4.34 2.29 13.76
CA LEU A 9 4.24 1.83 15.14
C LEU A 9 4.69 0.38 15.32
N LEU A 10 4.41 -0.51 14.36
CA LEU A 10 4.88 -1.89 14.40
C LEU A 10 6.41 -1.97 14.24
N GLN A 11 6.98 -1.17 13.34
CA GLN A 11 8.44 -1.07 13.18
C GLN A 11 9.11 -0.57 14.46
N GLN A 12 8.56 0.47 15.11
CA GLN A 12 9.08 1.00 16.38
C GLN A 12 9.03 -0.02 17.53
N LYS A 13 8.11 -0.97 17.48
CA LYS A 13 8.02 -2.07 18.46
C LYS A 13 8.99 -3.23 18.16
N GLY A 14 9.82 -3.11 17.12
CA GLY A 14 10.82 -4.11 16.75
C GLY A 14 10.29 -5.29 15.94
N PHE A 15 9.08 -5.19 15.37
CA PHE A 15 8.57 -6.21 14.46
C PHE A 15 9.19 -6.08 13.07
N GLN A 16 9.34 -7.22 12.39
CA GLN A 16 9.59 -7.23 10.96
C GLN A 16 8.27 -6.91 10.23
N VAL A 17 8.23 -5.76 9.57
CA VAL A 17 7.04 -5.25 8.87
C VAL A 17 7.27 -5.34 7.37
N GLU A 18 6.22 -5.71 6.63
CA GLU A 18 6.15 -5.69 5.17
C GLU A 18 4.77 -5.16 4.77
N CYS A 19 4.74 -4.29 3.76
CA CYS A 19 3.53 -3.65 3.28
C CYS A 19 2.99 -4.36 2.03
N VAL A 20 1.67 -4.41 1.89
CA VAL A 20 0.99 -4.94 0.69
C VAL A 20 -0.05 -3.93 0.21
N PHE A 21 0.05 -3.54 -1.05
CA PHE A 21 -0.96 -2.80 -1.79
C PHE A 21 -1.83 -3.78 -2.58
N MET A 22 -3.15 -3.70 -2.40
CA MET A 22 -4.11 -4.58 -3.06
C MET A 22 -4.92 -3.79 -4.06
N LYS A 23 -4.80 -4.14 -5.35
CA LYS A 23 -5.69 -3.63 -6.40
C LYS A 23 -6.88 -4.56 -6.49
N ASN A 24 -8.04 -4.13 -5.99
CA ASN A 24 -9.24 -4.98 -5.93
C ASN A 24 -10.30 -4.62 -6.97
N TRP A 25 -10.11 -3.52 -7.72
CA TRP A 25 -11.09 -3.06 -8.69
C TRP A 25 -10.38 -2.59 -9.96
N GLU A 26 -10.87 -3.06 -11.11
CA GLU A 26 -10.51 -2.55 -12.43
C GLU A 26 -11.73 -1.85 -13.04
N GLY A 27 -11.95 -0.61 -12.61
CA GLY A 27 -12.94 0.27 -13.20
C GLY A 27 -12.36 0.94 -14.44
N ASN A 28 -13.13 0.99 -15.52
CA ASN A 28 -12.78 1.67 -16.77
C ASN A 28 -13.03 3.19 -16.71
N ASP A 29 -13.18 3.75 -15.51
CA ASP A 29 -13.36 5.19 -15.31
C ASP A 29 -12.03 5.91 -15.57
N GLU A 30 -12.09 6.97 -16.38
CA GLU A 30 -10.92 7.76 -16.83
C GLU A 30 -10.10 8.37 -15.68
N SER A 31 -10.60 8.31 -14.44
CA SER A 31 -9.91 8.71 -13.21
C SER A 31 -9.58 7.48 -12.34
N CYS A 32 -8.59 6.69 -12.75
CA CYS A 32 -8.11 5.57 -11.93
C CYS A 32 -7.24 6.11 -10.77
N SER A 33 -7.86 6.44 -9.63
CA SER A 33 -7.16 6.90 -8.41
C SER A 33 -6.21 5.86 -7.82
N SER A 34 -6.33 4.60 -8.22
CA SER A 34 -5.53 3.48 -7.72
C SER A 34 -4.04 3.65 -8.00
N GLU A 35 -3.67 4.33 -9.09
CA GLU A 35 -2.25 4.59 -9.39
C GLU A 35 -1.67 5.67 -8.47
N GLU A 36 -2.45 6.70 -8.13
CA GLU A 36 -2.05 7.73 -7.16
C GLU A 36 -1.95 7.13 -5.76
N ASP A 37 -2.94 6.33 -5.34
CA ASP A 37 -2.91 5.62 -4.07
C ASP A 37 -1.70 4.68 -3.96
N TYR A 38 -1.32 4.02 -5.06
CA TYR A 38 -0.12 3.19 -5.10
C TYR A 38 1.16 4.02 -4.95
N LYS A 39 1.26 5.18 -5.62
CA LYS A 39 2.41 6.09 -5.50
C LYS A 39 2.55 6.64 -4.08
N ASP A 40 1.45 7.00 -3.44
CA ASP A 40 1.44 7.47 -2.05
C ASP A 40 1.87 6.35 -1.09
N ALA A 41 1.36 5.13 -1.29
CA ALA A 41 1.78 3.97 -0.51
C ALA A 41 3.27 3.68 -0.68
N LEU A 42 3.79 3.76 -1.91
CA LEU A 42 5.21 3.56 -2.21
C LEU A 42 6.07 4.63 -1.53
N ALA A 43 5.70 5.90 -1.64
CA ALA A 43 6.44 7.01 -1.01
C ALA A 43 6.54 6.87 0.51
N VAL A 44 5.44 6.45 1.16
CA VAL A 44 5.43 6.16 2.60
C VAL A 44 6.34 4.98 2.94
N CYS A 45 6.24 3.89 2.19
CA CYS A 45 7.03 2.68 2.43
C CYS A 45 8.53 2.94 2.25
N ASP A 46 8.90 3.69 1.22
CA ASP A 46 10.28 4.13 0.98
C ASP A 46 10.79 5.03 2.11
N HIS A 47 9.96 5.95 2.61
CA HIS A 47 10.32 6.81 3.74
C HIS A 47 10.56 6.02 5.03
N LEU A 48 9.77 4.96 5.26
CA LEU A 48 9.91 4.08 6.42
C LEU A 48 10.96 2.99 6.23
N GLY A 49 11.51 2.81 5.02
CA GLY A 49 12.42 1.71 4.69
C GLY A 49 11.76 0.33 4.78
N ILE A 50 10.45 0.24 4.48
CA ILE A 50 9.65 -0.98 4.55
C ILE A 50 9.35 -1.46 3.11
N PRO A 51 9.55 -2.74 2.77
CA PRO A 51 9.22 -3.24 1.43
C PRO A 51 7.72 -3.18 1.17
N LEU A 52 7.33 -2.71 -0.02
CA LEU A 52 5.95 -2.72 -0.51
C LEU A 52 5.80 -3.76 -1.62
N ARG A 53 4.81 -4.65 -1.51
CA ARG A 53 4.38 -5.55 -2.58
C ARG A 53 3.04 -5.12 -3.13
N SER A 54 2.82 -5.29 -4.43
CA SER A 54 1.51 -5.12 -5.06
C SER A 54 0.91 -6.46 -5.41
N VAL A 55 -0.38 -6.66 -5.10
CA VAL A 55 -1.16 -7.82 -5.52
C VAL A 55 -2.44 -7.34 -6.19
N ASN A 56 -2.82 -8.00 -7.28
CA ASN A 56 -4.08 -7.74 -7.96
C ASN A 56 -5.09 -8.83 -7.58
N PHE A 57 -6.18 -8.43 -6.93
CA PHE A 57 -7.32 -9.28 -6.57
C PHE A 57 -8.61 -8.86 -7.29
N SER A 58 -8.51 -8.09 -8.38
CA SER A 58 -9.67 -7.63 -9.14
C SER A 58 -10.47 -8.78 -9.79
N ASN A 59 -9.91 -9.99 -9.88
CA ASN A 59 -10.60 -11.16 -10.40
C ASN A 59 -11.38 -11.92 -9.31
N GLU A 60 -10.96 -11.80 -8.05
CA GLU A 60 -11.54 -12.46 -6.89
C GLU A 60 -12.58 -11.60 -6.16
N TYR A 61 -12.65 -10.31 -6.50
CA TYR A 61 -13.55 -9.31 -5.92
C TYR A 61 -14.80 -9.10 -6.79
#